data_AF-A0A367Y6R6-F1
#
_entry.id   AF-A0A367Y6R6-F1
#
_cell.length_a   1.000
_cell.length_b   1.000
_cell.length_c   1.000
_cell.angle_alpha   90.00
_cell.angle_beta   90.00
_cell.angle_gamma   90.00
#
_symmetry.space_group_name_H-M   'P 1'
#
loop_
_entity.id
_entity.type
_entity.pdbx_description
1 polymer ?
#
loop_
_entity_poly.entity_id
_entity_poly.type
_entity_poly.pdbx_seq_one_letter_code
_entity_poly.pdbx_strand_id
1 'polypeptide(L)'
;MPADGSQGPSPVSPEHAQGLLDSIPRRPRRVFTARDHLSTAATVLLSFAAGLLTMVGHVWWAIPLALGAIVIAHGWIKSRLDRPNEPRLKGASVATAFTVWLLIPIWRVLVHGETVPLPEGFLFAALAPAAWLVLYLVLLIRR
;
A
#
# COMPACT_ATOMS: atom_id res chain seq x y z
N MET A 1 -32.06 -29.24 -53.97
CA MET A 1 -31.57 -29.09 -52.58
C MET A 1 -30.25 -28.33 -52.62
N PRO A 2 -30.16 -27.10 -52.08
CA PRO A 2 -28.90 -26.57 -51.60
C PRO A 2 -28.95 -26.51 -50.06
N ALA A 3 -28.00 -27.15 -49.39
CA ALA A 3 -27.81 -27.07 -47.95
C ALA A 3 -26.48 -26.38 -47.64
N ASP A 4 -26.61 -25.33 -46.82
CA ASP A 4 -25.63 -24.75 -45.90
C ASP A 4 -24.18 -24.56 -46.38
N GLY A 5 -23.96 -23.39 -46.98
CA GLY A 5 -22.68 -22.70 -46.89
C GLY A 5 -22.48 -22.19 -45.46
N SER A 6 -21.56 -22.84 -44.75
CA SER A 6 -20.95 -22.44 -43.49
C SER A 6 -20.81 -20.92 -43.31
N GLN A 7 -21.64 -20.33 -42.44
CA GLN A 7 -21.42 -18.98 -41.92
C GLN A 7 -20.22 -19.00 -40.97
N GLY A 8 -19.03 -18.75 -41.50
CA GLY A 8 -17.90 -18.32 -40.67
C GLY A 8 -18.25 -16.98 -39.99
N PRO A 9 -17.71 -16.69 -38.79
CA PRO A 9 -18.01 -15.44 -38.10
C PRO A 9 -17.70 -14.25 -39.00
N SER A 10 -18.73 -13.48 -39.33
CA SER A 10 -18.64 -12.30 -40.18
C SER A 10 -17.53 -11.37 -39.65
N PRO A 11 -16.63 -10.88 -40.52
CA PRO A 11 -15.58 -9.97 -40.11
C PRO A 11 -16.22 -8.73 -39.49
N VAL A 12 -15.85 -8.45 -38.23
CA VAL A 12 -16.37 -7.29 -37.50
C VAL A 12 -15.99 -6.03 -38.28
N SER A 13 -16.99 -5.29 -38.75
CA SER A 13 -16.73 -4.04 -39.48
C SER A 13 -16.04 -3.03 -38.55
N PRO A 14 -15.18 -2.15 -39.08
CA PRO A 14 -14.50 -1.11 -38.28
C PRO A 14 -15.47 -0.26 -37.45
N GLU A 15 -16.66 0.02 -37.99
CA GLU A 15 -17.72 0.78 -37.33
C GLU A 15 -18.33 0.01 -36.14
N HIS A 16 -18.47 -1.32 -36.29
CA HIS A 16 -18.95 -2.19 -35.22
C HIS A 16 -17.91 -2.33 -34.11
N ALA A 17 -16.62 -2.34 -34.46
CA ALA A 17 -15.52 -2.32 -33.50
C ALA A 17 -15.45 -0.99 -32.74
N GLN A 18 -15.66 0.14 -33.40
CA GLN A 18 -15.76 1.45 -32.75
C GLN A 18 -16.99 1.56 -31.83
N GLY A 19 -18.16 1.10 -32.28
CA GLY A 19 -19.35 1.05 -31.44
C GLY A 19 -19.16 0.20 -30.18
N LEU A 20 -18.44 -0.92 -30.30
CA LEU A 20 -18.05 -1.74 -29.14
C LEU A 20 -17.10 -0.99 -28.20
N LEU A 21 -16.07 -0.31 -28.71
CA LEU A 21 -15.14 0.47 -27.89
C LEU A 21 -15.83 1.64 -27.18
N ASP A 22 -16.76 2.31 -27.85
CA ASP A 22 -17.54 3.42 -27.29
C ASP A 22 -18.56 2.94 -26.24
N SER A 23 -19.01 1.69 -26.34
CA SER A 23 -19.89 1.06 -25.33
C SER A 23 -19.14 0.67 -24.04
N ILE A 24 -17.80 0.66 -24.04
CA ILE A 24 -17.02 0.34 -22.84
C ILE A 24 -17.10 1.52 -21.87
N PRO A 25 -17.74 1.37 -20.69
CA PRO A 25 -17.79 2.44 -19.72
C PRO A 25 -16.37 2.83 -19.31
N ARG A 26 -16.09 4.14 -19.26
CA ARG A 26 -14.78 4.66 -18.86
C ARG A 26 -14.34 4.02 -17.55
N ARG A 27 -13.16 3.39 -17.56
CA ARG A 27 -12.60 2.73 -16.39
C ARG A 27 -12.51 3.73 -15.23
N PRO A 28 -13.13 3.47 -14.06
CA PRO A 28 -13.09 4.43 -12.96
C PRO A 28 -11.64 4.68 -12.54
N ARG A 29 -11.19 5.94 -12.64
CA ARG A 29 -9.84 6.34 -12.25
C ARG A 29 -9.66 6.26 -10.74
N ARG A 30 -8.44 5.99 -10.30
CA ARG A 30 -8.10 5.95 -8.88
C ARG A 30 -8.17 7.37 -8.31
N VAL A 31 -9.00 7.56 -7.28
CA VAL A 31 -9.15 8.85 -6.60
C VAL A 31 -8.43 8.81 -5.24
N PHE A 32 -7.56 9.79 -5.02
CA PHE A 32 -6.96 10.09 -3.72
C PHE A 32 -7.66 11.29 -3.09
N THR A 33 -7.93 11.17 -1.81
CA THR A 33 -8.60 12.19 -0.98
C THR A 33 -7.62 12.79 0.02
N ALA A 34 -7.95 13.95 0.60
CA ALA A 34 -7.17 14.55 1.70
C ALA A 34 -6.91 13.56 2.85
N ARG A 35 -7.88 12.67 3.13
CA ARG A 35 -7.74 11.59 4.12
C ARG A 35 -6.62 10.61 3.76
N ASP A 36 -6.45 10.28 2.48
CA ASP A 36 -5.38 9.36 2.04
C ASP A 36 -3.98 9.98 2.25
N HIS A 37 -3.84 11.29 2.00
CA HIS A 37 -2.61 12.04 2.28
C HIS A 37 -2.31 12.08 3.78
N LEU A 38 -3.32 12.42 4.59
CA LEU A 38 -3.17 12.53 6.04
C LEU A 38 -2.84 11.18 6.69
N SER A 39 -3.53 10.11 6.28
CA SER A 39 -3.22 8.76 6.76
C SER A 39 -1.80 8.36 6.42
N THR A 40 -1.32 8.63 5.20
CA THR A 40 0.05 8.31 4.80
C THR A 40 1.07 9.13 5.60
N ALA A 41 0.87 10.44 5.72
CA ALA A 41 1.74 11.31 6.50
C ALA A 41 1.81 10.86 7.96
N ALA A 42 0.67 10.55 8.58
CA ALA A 42 0.60 10.04 9.94
C ALA A 42 1.32 8.70 10.10
N THR A 43 1.12 7.74 9.19
CA THR A 43 1.83 6.46 9.21
C THR A 43 3.35 6.66 9.14
N VAL A 44 3.83 7.51 8.23
CA VAL A 44 5.26 7.79 8.06
C VAL A 44 5.84 8.46 9.30
N LEU A 45 5.21 9.52 9.81
CA LEU A 45 5.70 10.26 10.97
C LEU A 45 5.73 9.40 12.23
N LEU A 46 4.65 8.65 12.51
CA LEU A 46 4.55 7.82 13.70
C LEU A 46 5.54 6.65 13.66
N SER A 47 5.66 5.97 12.52
CA SER A 47 6.61 4.84 12.39
C SER A 47 8.06 5.29 12.44
N PHE A 48 8.39 6.43 11.84
CA PHE A 48 9.73 7.01 11.93
C PHE A 48 10.07 7.44 13.36
N ALA A 49 9.15 8.12 14.05
CA ALA A 49 9.33 8.51 15.45
C ALA A 49 9.47 7.30 16.38
N ALA A 50 8.69 6.24 16.16
CA ALA A 50 8.84 4.99 16.90
C ALA A 50 10.23 4.36 16.69
N GLY A 51 10.73 4.34 15.45
CA GLY A 51 12.07 3.88 15.14
C GLY A 51 13.16 4.67 15.87
N LEU A 52 13.09 6.00 15.84
CA LEU A 52 14.04 6.87 16.54
C LEU A 52 14.02 6.67 18.06
N LEU A 53 12.84 6.61 18.67
CA LEU A 53 12.73 6.38 20.11
C LEU A 53 13.28 5.02 20.52
N THR A 54 13.09 4.00 19.67
CA THR A 54 13.65 2.67 19.90
C THR A 54 15.19 2.69 19.85
N MET A 55 15.78 3.45 18.93
CA MET A 55 17.25 3.61 18.87
C MET A 55 17.83 4.25 20.13
N VAL A 56 17.15 5.23 20.70
CA VAL A 56 17.60 5.93 21.92
C VAL A 56 17.22 5.17 23.20
N GLY A 57 16.63 3.97 23.08
CA GLY A 57 16.27 3.11 24.22
C GLY A 57 14.96 3.48 24.91
N HIS A 58 14.18 4.42 24.36
CA HIS A 58 12.87 4.83 24.88
C HIS A 58 11.73 3.93 24.34
N VAL A 59 11.87 2.62 24.51
CA VAL A 59 10.97 1.63 23.90
C VAL A 59 9.50 1.78 24.34
N TRP A 60 9.26 2.15 25.59
CA TRP A 60 7.90 2.35 26.12
C TRP A 60 7.13 3.47 25.41
N TRP A 61 7.83 4.50 24.93
CA TRP A 61 7.25 5.57 24.12
C TRP A 61 7.15 5.19 22.63
N ALA A 62 8.03 4.31 22.16
CA ALA A 62 7.98 3.81 20.79
C ALA A 62 6.76 2.92 20.53
N ILE A 63 6.34 2.10 21.51
CA ILE A 63 5.20 1.18 21.41
C ILE A 63 3.90 1.89 20.99
N PRO A 64 3.39 2.91 21.69
CA PRO A 64 2.13 3.56 21.32
C PRO A 64 2.19 4.22 19.93
N LEU A 65 3.35 4.77 19.54
CA LEU A 65 3.53 5.35 18.21
C LEU A 65 3.52 4.28 17.12
N ALA A 66 4.19 3.15 17.35
CA ALA A 66 4.18 2.02 16.43
C ALA A 66 2.76 1.45 16.27
N LEU A 67 2.02 1.29 17.37
CA LEU A 67 0.62 0.86 17.34
C LEU A 67 -0.25 1.84 16.54
N GLY A 68 -0.10 3.15 16.77
CA GLY A 68 -0.79 4.18 16.01
C GLY A 68 -0.50 4.08 14.51
N ALA A 69 0.78 3.93 14.13
CA ALA A 69 1.17 3.74 12.74
C ALA A 69 0.54 2.49 12.11
N ILE A 70 0.55 1.36 12.83
CA ILE A 70 -0.03 0.08 12.38
C ILE A 70 -1.54 0.22 12.16
N VAL A 71 -2.27 0.78 13.13
CA VAL A 71 -3.73 0.96 13.04
C VAL A 71 -4.10 1.85 11.87
N ILE A 72 -3.41 2.98 11.68
CA ILE A 72 -3.66 3.90 10.56
C ILE A 72 -3.33 3.22 9.23
N ALA A 73 -2.20 2.51 9.14
CA ALA A 73 -1.77 1.79 7.94
C ALA A 73 -2.81 0.73 7.52
N HIS A 74 -3.24 -0.10 8.47
CA HIS A 74 -4.22 -1.17 8.22
C HIS A 74 -5.61 -0.61 7.91
N GLY A 75 -6.03 0.44 8.63
CA GLY A 75 -7.30 1.13 8.35
C GLY A 75 -7.31 1.76 6.95
N TRP A 76 -6.20 2.36 6.54
CA TRP A 76 -6.04 2.92 5.19
C TRP A 76 -6.12 1.81 4.14
N ILE A 77 -5.34 0.73 4.27
CA ILE A 77 -5.37 -0.41 3.34
C ILE A 77 -6.77 -1.01 3.25
N LYS A 78 -7.43 -1.26 4.38
CA LYS A 78 -8.81 -1.77 4.41
C LYS A 78 -9.76 -0.87 3.61
N SER A 79 -9.72 0.44 3.85
CA SER A 79 -10.55 1.42 3.12
C SER A 79 -10.28 1.48 1.61
N ARG A 80 -9.13 0.97 1.16
CA ARG A 80 -8.72 0.92 -0.24
C ARG A 80 -9.12 -0.41 -0.89
N LEU A 81 -9.09 -1.52 -0.15
CA LEU A 81 -9.56 -2.83 -0.64
C LEU A 81 -11.03 -2.81 -1.07
N ASP A 82 -11.85 -1.98 -0.42
CA ASP A 82 -13.27 -1.82 -0.74
C ASP A 82 -13.51 -1.02 -2.04
N ARG A 83 -12.48 -0.35 -2.60
CA ARG A 83 -12.62 0.50 -3.79
C ARG A 83 -12.41 -0.31 -5.10
N PRO A 84 -13.19 -0.04 -6.16
CA PRO A 84 -12.94 -0.62 -7.48
C PRO A 84 -11.60 -0.13 -8.07
N ASN A 85 -10.87 -1.00 -8.79
CA ASN A 85 -9.55 -0.77 -9.41
C ASN A 85 -8.34 -0.60 -8.45
N GLU A 86 -8.47 -0.95 -7.17
CA GLU A 86 -7.31 -1.10 -6.28
C GLU A 86 -6.67 -2.50 -6.40
N PRO A 87 -5.34 -2.64 -6.22
CA PRO A 87 -4.66 -3.93 -6.30
C PRO A 87 -5.05 -4.81 -5.09
N ARG A 88 -6.14 -5.56 -5.25
CA ARG A 88 -6.80 -6.34 -4.18
C ARG A 88 -5.91 -7.38 -3.51
N LEU A 89 -4.89 -7.90 -4.20
CA LEU A 89 -4.11 -9.05 -3.73
C LEU A 89 -2.81 -8.72 -2.99
N LYS A 90 -2.37 -7.45 -2.92
CA LYS A 90 -1.05 -7.11 -2.35
C LYS A 90 -1.10 -6.16 -1.16
N GLY A 91 -2.23 -5.48 -0.92
CA GLY A 91 -2.34 -4.48 0.15
C GLY A 91 -2.14 -5.05 1.55
N ALA A 92 -2.76 -6.19 1.85
CA ALA A 92 -2.63 -6.86 3.15
C ALA A 92 -1.20 -7.32 3.41
N SER A 93 -0.55 -7.97 2.43
CA SER A 93 0.84 -8.43 2.55
C SER A 93 1.80 -7.27 2.81
N VAL A 94 1.60 -6.12 2.17
CA VAL A 94 2.42 -4.92 2.40
C VAL A 94 2.20 -4.36 3.81
N ALA A 95 0.97 -4.33 4.30
CA ALA A 95 0.67 -3.92 5.67
C ALA A 95 1.31 -4.85 6.71
N THR A 96 1.25 -6.17 6.47
CA THR A 96 1.91 -7.16 7.33
C THR A 96 3.43 -7.00 7.32
N ALA A 97 4.04 -6.86 6.14
CA ALA A 97 5.48 -6.65 6.02
C ALA A 97 5.93 -5.36 6.73
N PHE A 98 5.16 -4.27 6.57
CA PHE A 98 5.37 -3.03 7.29
C PHE A 98 5.32 -3.23 8.81
N THR A 99 4.30 -3.91 9.33
CA THR A 99 4.18 -4.20 10.77
C THR A 99 5.34 -5.03 11.29
N VAL A 100 5.68 -6.13 10.62
CA VAL A 100 6.80 -6.97 11.03
C VAL A 100 8.08 -6.16 11.07
N TRP A 101 8.36 -5.38 10.03
CA TRP A 101 9.57 -4.56 9.96
C TRP A 101 9.65 -3.52 11.08
N LEU A 102 8.53 -2.84 11.36
CA LEU A 102 8.44 -1.83 12.41
C LEU A 102 8.65 -2.43 13.82
N LEU A 103 8.22 -3.68 14.03
CA LEU A 103 8.30 -4.35 15.33
C LEU A 103 9.66 -4.97 15.63
N ILE A 104 10.49 -5.29 14.62
CA ILE A 104 11.83 -5.87 14.81
C ILE A 104 12.68 -5.08 15.83
N PRO A 105 12.89 -3.75 15.66
CA PRO A 105 13.73 -3.01 16.61
C PRO A 105 13.10 -2.95 18.01
N ILE A 106 11.78 -2.86 18.11
CA ILE A 106 11.06 -2.80 19.40
C ILE A 106 11.20 -4.14 20.14
N TRP A 107 10.98 -5.25 19.44
CA TRP A 107 11.16 -6.60 19.95
C TRP A 107 12.59 -6.82 20.43
N ARG A 108 13.59 -6.38 19.66
CA ARG A 108 15.00 -6.52 20.02
C ARG A 108 15.32 -5.80 21.33
N VAL A 109 14.84 -4.57 21.53
CA VAL A 109 15.04 -3.84 22.78
C VAL A 109 14.31 -4.51 23.94
N LEU A 110 13.08 -5.00 23.74
CA LEU A 110 12.30 -5.63 24.81
C LEU A 110 12.87 -6.99 25.26
N VAL A 111 13.34 -7.80 24.32
CA VAL A 111 13.78 -9.19 24.60
C VAL A 111 15.26 -9.25 24.96
N HIS A 112 16.10 -8.48 24.28
CA HIS A 112 17.55 -8.55 24.43
C HIS A 112 18.14 -7.35 25.19
N GLY A 113 17.36 -6.29 25.43
CA GLY A 113 17.89 -5.05 26.03
C GLY A 113 18.85 -4.30 25.11
N GLU A 114 18.92 -4.68 23.83
CA GLU A 114 19.88 -4.15 22.87
C GLU A 114 19.25 -3.08 21.99
N THR A 115 19.83 -1.89 22.00
CA THR A 115 19.58 -0.89 20.96
C THR A 115 20.42 -1.20 19.73
N VAL A 116 19.91 -0.83 18.54
CA VAL A 116 20.69 -0.95 17.32
C VAL A 116 21.66 0.23 17.24
N PRO A 117 22.98 -0.01 17.14
CA PRO A 117 23.95 1.08 17.02
C PRO A 117 23.78 1.85 15.71
N LEU A 118 24.41 3.02 15.64
CA LEU A 118 24.52 3.79 14.42
C LEU A 118 25.66 3.23 13.55
N PRO A 119 25.49 3.17 12.21
CA PRO A 119 24.37 3.72 11.43
C PRO A 119 23.20 2.75 11.22
N GLU A 120 23.30 1.48 11.61
CA GLU A 120 22.32 0.44 11.29
C GLU A 120 20.93 0.76 11.83
N GLY A 121 20.85 1.38 13.00
CA GLY A 121 19.58 1.79 13.61
C GLY A 121 18.77 2.73 12.71
N PHE A 122 19.42 3.60 11.92
CA PHE A 122 18.71 4.46 10.97
C PHE A 122 18.02 3.63 9.88
N LEU A 123 18.61 2.53 9.43
CA LEU A 123 17.98 1.65 8.46
C LEU A 123 16.73 1.00 9.05
N PHE A 124 16.79 0.53 10.29
CA PHE A 124 15.62 -0.04 10.96
C PHE A 124 14.52 0.99 11.20
N ALA A 125 14.88 2.23 11.55
CA ALA A 125 13.92 3.31 11.78
C ALA A 125 13.31 3.86 10.48
N ALA A 126 14.08 3.95 9.39
CA ALA A 126 13.67 4.62 8.16
C ALA A 126 13.05 3.67 7.12
N LEU A 127 13.40 2.38 7.12
CA LEU A 127 13.03 1.51 6.00
C LEU A 127 11.53 1.24 5.92
N ALA A 128 10.87 0.96 7.04
CA ALA A 128 9.41 0.78 7.07
C ALA A 128 8.65 2.05 6.59
N PRO A 129 8.90 3.26 7.14
CA PRO A 129 8.26 4.48 6.64
C PRO A 129 8.64 4.81 5.18
N ALA A 130 9.89 4.59 4.77
CA ALA A 130 10.31 4.83 3.39
C ALA A 130 9.60 3.89 2.40
N ALA A 131 9.51 2.60 2.71
CA ALA A 131 8.78 1.63 1.90
C ALA A 131 7.29 1.99 1.78
N TRP A 132 6.68 2.46 2.88
CA TRP A 132 5.30 2.93 2.88
C TRP A 132 5.12 4.17 2.00
N LEU A 133 6.05 5.13 2.08
CA LEU A 133 6.04 6.33 1.25
C LEU A 133 6.20 5.98 -0.24
N VAL A 134 7.12 5.08 -0.58
CA VAL A 134 7.33 4.61 -1.96
C VAL A 134 6.05 3.95 -2.49
N LEU A 135 5.42 3.06 -1.71
CA LEU A 135 4.14 2.46 -2.06
C LEU A 135 3.11 3.55 -2.39
N TYR A 136 2.97 4.53 -1.49
CA TYR A 136 2.02 5.61 -1.66
C TYR A 136 2.29 6.43 -2.94
N LEU A 137 3.54 6.82 -3.17
CA LEU A 137 3.95 7.56 -4.36
C LEU A 137 3.70 6.77 -5.66
N VAL A 138 3.99 5.48 -5.67
CA VAL A 138 3.69 4.61 -6.82
C VAL A 138 2.19 4.59 -7.11
N LEU A 139 1.36 4.47 -6.07
CA LEU A 139 -0.09 4.48 -6.24
C LEU A 139 -0.61 5.84 -6.69
N LEU A 140 0.03 6.93 -6.24
CA LEU A 140 -0.27 8.32 -6.61
C LEU A 140 0.13 8.64 -8.06
N ILE A 141 1.26 8.12 -8.55
CA ILE A 141 1.74 8.36 -9.93
C ILE A 141 0.92 7.53 -10.93
N ARG A 142 0.56 6.28 -10.59
CA ARG A 142 -0.23 5.37 -11.45
C ARG A 142 -1.75 5.66 -11.43
N ARG A 143 -2.14 6.93 -11.29
CA ARG A 143 -3.53 7.40 -11.20
C ARG A 143 -4.21 7.54 -12.57
#